data_AF-A0A9Q3UJ53-F1
#
_entry.id   AF-A0A9Q3UJ53-F1
#
_cell.length_a   1.000
_cell.length_b   1.000
_cell.length_c   1.000
_cell.angle_alpha   90.00
_cell.angle_beta   90.00
_cell.angle_gamma   90.00
#
_symmetry.space_group_name_H-M   'P 1'
#
loop_
_entity.id
_entity.type
_entity.pdbx_description
1 polymer ?
#
loop_
_entity_poly.entity_id
_entity_poly.type
_entity_poly.pdbx_seq_one_letter_code
_entity_poly.pdbx_strand_id
1 'polypeptide(L)'
;MSEAMTLAGGLKTNVSEVFSQDGTCPTNGNNGIATATDINGNYVSQVATGGTAAASGGCTITATMKSSGVSTGIQGKTLTLTLSNADTGSYVWTCTSDADQKFLPTSCTTASP
;
A
#
# COMPACT_ATOMS: atom_id res chain seq x y z
N MET A 1 -0.95 2.32 -12.89
CA MET A 1 -1.10 2.05 -11.44
C MET A 1 -1.49 0.61 -11.11
N SER A 2 -1.87 -0.22 -12.09
CA SER A 2 -2.23 -1.63 -11.82
C SER A 2 -1.09 -2.46 -11.23
N GLU A 3 0.16 -2.29 -11.72
CA GLU A 3 1.33 -2.98 -11.14
C GLU A 3 1.55 -2.59 -9.67
N ALA A 4 1.42 -1.30 -9.34
CA ALA A 4 1.47 -0.82 -7.96
C ALA A 4 0.41 -1.47 -7.08
N MET A 5 -0.82 -1.59 -7.58
CA MET A 5 -1.90 -2.30 -6.88
C MET A 5 -1.60 -3.79 -6.69
N THR A 6 -1.02 -4.47 -7.68
CA THR A 6 -0.64 -5.88 -7.58
C THR A 6 0.46 -6.09 -6.54
N LEU A 7 1.54 -5.30 -6.59
CA LEU A 7 2.65 -5.42 -5.64
C LEU A 7 2.21 -5.06 -4.21
N ALA A 8 1.48 -3.96 -4.03
CA ALA A 8 0.94 -3.58 -2.72
C ALA A 8 -0.09 -4.60 -2.22
N GLY A 9 -0.94 -5.11 -3.11
CA GLY A 9 -1.94 -6.14 -2.81
C GLY A 9 -1.32 -7.45 -2.32
N GLY A 10 -0.15 -7.83 -2.86
CA GLY A 10 0.58 -9.02 -2.44
C GLY A 10 1.03 -9.01 -0.98
N LEU A 11 1.19 -7.82 -0.37
CA LEU A 11 1.60 -7.68 1.03
C LEU A 11 0.43 -7.65 2.02
N LYS A 12 -0.83 -7.61 1.55
CA LYS A 12 -2.01 -7.54 2.43
C LYS A 12 -2.05 -8.69 3.43
N THR A 13 -1.73 -9.91 3.00
CA THR A 13 -1.75 -11.09 3.86
C THR A 13 -0.73 -10.97 4.97
N ASN A 14 0.55 -10.69 4.65
CA ASN A 14 1.61 -10.50 5.65
C ASN A 14 1.29 -9.39 6.64
N VAL A 15 0.80 -8.24 6.15
CA VAL A 15 0.44 -7.12 7.04
C VAL A 15 -0.75 -7.45 7.93
N SER A 16 -1.77 -8.13 7.39
CA SER A 16 -2.94 -8.55 8.16
C SER A 16 -2.57 -9.59 9.22
N GLU A 17 -1.65 -10.50 8.92
CA GLU A 17 -1.18 -11.52 9.86
C GLU A 17 -0.43 -10.89 11.03
N VAL A 18 0.55 -10.02 10.77
CA VAL A 18 1.27 -9.32 11.85
C VAL A 18 0.33 -8.47 12.69
N PHE A 19 -0.60 -7.75 12.05
CA PHE A 19 -1.58 -6.96 12.79
C PHE A 19 -2.50 -7.83 13.65
N SER A 20 -2.91 -9.01 13.16
CA SER A 20 -3.76 -9.95 13.92
C SER A 20 -3.02 -10.57 15.10
N GLN A 21 -1.72 -10.86 14.93
CA GLN A 21 -0.92 -11.56 15.94
C GLN A 21 -0.41 -10.61 17.03
N ASP A 22 0.10 -9.45 16.63
CA ASP A 22 0.86 -8.56 17.51
C ASP A 22 0.13 -7.24 17.78
N GLY A 23 -0.96 -6.94 17.05
CA GLY A 23 -1.65 -5.65 17.14
C GLY A 23 -0.81 -4.48 16.66
N THR A 24 0.26 -4.73 15.89
CA THR A 24 1.20 -3.72 15.39
C THR A 24 1.23 -3.71 13.87
N CYS A 25 1.71 -2.60 13.29
CA CYS A 25 1.91 -2.49 11.87
C CYS A 25 3.36 -2.83 11.50
N PRO A 26 3.60 -3.82 10.63
CA PRO A 26 4.95 -4.23 10.30
C PRO A 26 5.65 -3.20 9.41
N THR A 27 6.94 -3.04 9.67
CA THR A 27 7.88 -2.33 8.80
C THR A 27 8.63 -3.30 7.90
N ASN A 28 9.05 -2.83 6.73
CA ASN A 28 9.89 -3.62 5.82
C ASN A 28 11.18 -4.13 6.49
N GLY A 29 11.69 -5.28 6.03
CA GLY A 29 12.90 -5.92 6.56
C GLY A 29 12.64 -6.83 7.76
N ASN A 30 11.41 -6.90 8.25
CA ASN A 30 10.98 -7.71 9.38
C ASN A 30 9.78 -8.58 8.98
N ASN A 31 9.44 -9.58 9.82
CA ASN A 31 8.23 -10.39 9.68
C ASN A 31 8.05 -11.05 8.29
N GLY A 32 9.17 -11.41 7.65
CA GLY A 32 9.16 -12.02 6.30
C GLY A 32 8.87 -11.04 5.16
N ILE A 33 8.80 -9.74 5.43
CA ILE A 33 8.63 -8.68 4.44
C ILE A 33 10.01 -8.18 4.00
N ALA A 34 10.28 -8.21 2.69
CA ALA A 34 11.53 -7.70 2.14
C ALA A 34 11.72 -6.19 2.40
N THR A 35 12.94 -5.67 2.20
CA THR A 35 13.18 -4.23 2.31
C THR A 35 12.35 -3.48 1.26
N ALA A 36 11.93 -2.24 1.54
CA ALA A 36 10.98 -1.53 0.68
C ALA A 36 11.48 -1.41 -0.77
N THR A 37 12.78 -1.17 -0.95
CA THR A 37 13.42 -1.03 -2.27
C THR A 37 13.60 -2.34 -3.00
N ASP A 38 13.61 -3.49 -2.30
CA ASP A 38 13.64 -4.81 -2.95
C ASP A 38 12.27 -5.18 -3.52
N ILE A 39 11.20 -4.56 -3.02
CA ILE A 39 9.84 -4.72 -3.54
C ILE A 39 9.61 -3.67 -4.64
N ASN A 40 10.17 -3.95 -5.81
CA ASN A 40 10.10 -3.08 -6.99
C ASN A 40 9.58 -3.83 -8.22
N GLY A 41 9.36 -3.09 -9.31
CA GLY A 41 8.87 -3.65 -10.56
C GLY A 41 9.29 -2.83 -11.79
N ASN A 42 8.60 -3.04 -12.90
CA ASN A 42 8.88 -2.31 -14.14
C ASN A 42 8.62 -0.82 -13.97
N TYR A 43 7.50 -0.46 -13.34
CA TYR A 43 7.06 0.92 -13.15
C TYR A 43 7.05 1.36 -11.68
N VAL A 44 7.17 0.42 -10.74
CA VAL A 44 7.19 0.66 -9.29
C VAL A 44 8.64 0.74 -8.80
N SER A 45 8.95 1.77 -8.02
CA SER A 45 10.28 1.99 -7.44
C SER A 45 10.46 1.25 -6.12
N GLN A 46 9.42 1.20 -5.28
CA GLN A 46 9.46 0.57 -3.96
C GLN A 46 8.04 0.36 -3.42
N VAL A 47 7.89 -0.55 -2.46
CA VAL A 47 6.66 -0.71 -1.68
C VAL A 47 7.00 -0.72 -0.19
N ALA A 48 6.51 0.30 0.52
CA ALA A 48 6.72 0.46 1.95
C ALA A 48 5.51 -0.05 2.75
N THR A 49 5.75 -0.81 3.82
CA THR A 49 4.74 -1.16 4.83
C THR A 49 4.96 -0.33 6.10
N GLY A 50 3.88 0.00 6.79
CA GLY A 50 3.94 0.75 8.04
C GLY A 50 2.55 1.17 8.49
N GLY A 51 2.42 2.44 8.89
CA GLY A 51 1.18 2.99 9.45
C GLY A 51 1.21 3.02 10.98
N THR A 52 0.11 3.46 11.58
CA THR A 52 -0.03 3.53 13.04
C THR A 52 -1.17 2.62 13.45
N ALA A 53 -0.86 1.59 14.23
CA ALA A 53 -1.85 0.65 14.70
C ALA A 53 -2.85 1.34 15.64
N ALA A 54 -4.13 1.11 15.37
CA ALA A 54 -5.27 1.46 16.19
C ALA A 54 -6.20 0.24 16.27
N ALA A 55 -7.15 0.24 17.20
CA ALA A 55 -8.11 -0.86 17.33
C ALA A 55 -8.84 -1.15 16.01
N SER A 56 -9.12 -0.11 15.21
CA SER A 56 -9.80 -0.23 13.93
C SER A 56 -8.90 -0.60 12.74
N GLY A 57 -7.59 -0.74 12.93
CA GLY A 57 -6.62 -0.98 11.85
C GLY A 57 -5.52 0.07 11.81
N GLY A 58 -5.29 0.69 10.65
CA GLY A 58 -4.34 1.80 10.49
C GLY A 58 -2.99 1.43 9.88
N CYS A 59 -2.78 0.15 9.56
CA CYS A 59 -1.60 -0.27 8.81
C CYS A 59 -1.70 0.11 7.34
N THR A 60 -0.59 0.53 6.76
CA THR A 60 -0.51 1.03 5.39
C THR A 60 0.47 0.21 4.56
N ILE A 61 0.17 0.09 3.27
CA ILE A 61 1.06 -0.44 2.23
C ILE A 61 1.10 0.58 1.11
N THR A 62 2.24 1.24 0.91
CA THR A 62 2.41 2.35 -0.04
C THR A 62 3.37 1.95 -1.15
N ALA A 63 2.85 1.76 -2.36
CA ALA A 63 3.64 1.58 -3.56
C ALA A 63 3.98 2.94 -4.18
N THR A 64 5.25 3.19 -4.46
CA THR A 64 5.74 4.42 -5.10
C THR A 64 6.16 4.14 -6.52
N MET A 65 5.64 4.90 -7.48
CA MET A 65 6.00 4.82 -8.89
C MET A 65 7.39 5.40 -9.14
N LYS A 66 8.10 4.88 -10.16
CA LYS A 66 9.38 5.44 -10.60
C LYS A 66 9.23 6.91 -11.04
N SER A 67 10.29 7.67 -10.91
CA SER A 67 10.36 9.07 -11.37
C SER A 67 10.68 9.22 -12.87
N SER A 68 11.15 8.15 -13.51
CA SER A 68 11.49 8.12 -14.94
C SER A 68 11.04 6.81 -15.58
N GLY A 69 10.87 6.80 -16.90
CA GLY A 69 10.44 5.60 -17.64
C GLY A 69 8.97 5.22 -17.41
N VAL A 70 8.17 6.14 -16.86
CA VAL A 70 6.73 6.01 -16.67
C VAL A 70 6.02 7.25 -17.22
N SER A 71 4.70 7.14 -17.43
CA SER A 71 3.87 8.26 -17.89
C SER A 71 3.98 9.46 -16.94
N THR A 72 4.05 10.67 -17.49
CA THR A 72 4.25 11.93 -16.73
C THR A 72 3.21 12.13 -15.64
N GLY A 73 1.97 11.71 -15.86
CA GLY A 73 0.88 11.82 -14.88
C GLY A 73 1.02 10.92 -13.64
N ILE A 74 1.97 9.97 -13.63
CA ILE A 74 2.18 9.02 -12.54
C ILE A 74 3.62 8.98 -12.01
N GLN A 75 4.50 9.86 -12.50
CA GLN A 75 5.89 9.92 -12.05
C GLN A 75 5.99 10.28 -10.56
N GLY A 76 6.65 9.43 -9.78
CA GLY A 76 6.80 9.61 -8.33
C GLY A 76 5.50 9.55 -7.52
N LYS A 77 4.37 9.25 -8.16
CA LYS A 77 3.07 9.12 -7.51
C LYS A 77 3.00 7.85 -6.68
N THR A 78 2.08 7.82 -5.73
CA THR A 78 1.93 6.78 -4.73
C THR A 78 0.53 6.19 -4.77
N LEU A 79 0.44 4.88 -4.52
CA LEU A 79 -0.81 4.17 -4.27
C LEU A 79 -0.70 3.54 -2.89
N THR A 80 -1.61 3.88 -1.99
CA THR A 80 -1.63 3.43 -0.61
C THR A 80 -2.86 2.58 -0.34
N LEU A 81 -2.64 1.41 0.25
CA LEU A 81 -3.67 0.57 0.81
C LEU A 81 -3.66 0.72 2.32
N THR A 82 -4.81 1.00 2.92
CA THR A 82 -4.96 1.18 4.36
C THR A 82 -5.90 0.15 4.94
N LEU A 83 -5.43 -0.58 5.95
CA LEU A 83 -6.21 -1.54 6.73
C LEU A 83 -7.19 -0.79 7.64
N SER A 84 -8.44 -1.23 7.65
CA SER A 84 -9.52 -0.66 8.45
C SER A 84 -10.54 -1.73 8.85
N ASN A 85 -11.53 -1.34 9.67
CA ASN A 85 -12.65 -2.18 10.10
C ASN A 85 -12.24 -3.41 10.94
N ALA A 86 -11.08 -3.34 11.60
CA ALA A 86 -10.56 -4.46 12.38
C ALA A 86 -11.25 -4.67 13.74
N ASP A 87 -11.92 -3.65 14.26
CA ASP A 87 -12.66 -3.65 15.52
C ASP A 87 -14.14 -4.04 15.37
N THR A 88 -14.67 -3.97 14.15
CA THR A 88 -16.09 -4.11 13.85
C THR A 88 -16.41 -5.29 12.94
N GLY A 89 -15.42 -5.92 12.29
CA GLY A 89 -15.64 -7.09 11.46
C GLY A 89 -14.44 -7.51 10.60
N SER A 90 -14.73 -7.99 9.39
CA SER A 90 -13.70 -8.39 8.42
C SER A 90 -12.84 -7.20 8.01
N TYR A 91 -11.54 -7.45 7.83
CA TYR A 91 -10.61 -6.43 7.39
C TYR A 91 -10.99 -5.83 6.04
N VAL A 92 -11.01 -4.50 6.00
CA VAL A 92 -11.26 -3.71 4.80
C VAL A 92 -9.98 -2.98 4.41
N TRP A 93 -9.60 -3.09 3.13
CA TRP A 93 -8.45 -2.41 2.58
C TRP A 93 -8.91 -1.28 1.65
N THR A 94 -8.84 -0.05 2.15
CA THR A 94 -9.16 1.15 1.36
C THR A 94 -7.96 1.53 0.51
N CYS A 95 -8.18 1.81 -0.78
CA CYS A 95 -7.12 2.21 -1.68
C CYS A 95 -7.22 3.70 -2.02
N THR A 96 -6.14 4.45 -1.79
CA THR A 96 -6.01 5.87 -2.14
C THR A 96 -4.75 6.14 -2.94
N SER A 97 -4.70 7.22 -3.71
CA SER A 97 -3.52 7.62 -4.49
C SER A 97 -3.49 9.12 -4.76
N ASP A 98 -2.31 9.72 -4.89
CA ASP A 98 -2.11 11.12 -5.28
C ASP A 98 -1.99 11.34 -6.81
N ALA A 99 -2.27 10.30 -7.60
CA ALA A 99 -2.41 10.38 -9.05
C ALA A 99 -3.86 10.64 -9.46
N ASP A 100 -4.07 11.28 -10.61
CA ASP A 100 -5.42 11.51 -11.15
C ASP A 100 -6.21 10.19 -11.27
N GLN A 101 -7.50 10.25 -10.94
CA GLN A 101 -8.43 9.11 -11.03
C GLN A 101 -8.39 8.37 -12.38
N LYS A 102 -8.11 9.07 -13.49
CA LYS A 102 -8.01 8.48 -14.84
C LYS A 102 -6.89 7.43 -14.95
N PHE A 103 -5.90 7.45 -14.06
CA PHE A 103 -4.78 6.51 -14.02
C PHE A 103 -4.97 5.40 -12.97
N LEU A 104 -6.05 5.45 -12.20
CA LEU A 104 -6.34 4.55 -11.09
C LEU A 104 -7.38 3.49 -11.47
N PRO A 105 -7.27 2.28 -10.90
CA PRO A 105 -8.39 1.35 -10.90
C PRO A 105 -9.62 1.96 -10.20
N THR A 106 -10.83 1.51 -10.57
CA THR A 106 -12.08 1.96 -9.93
C THR A 106 -12.15 1.64 -8.44
N SER A 107 -11.37 0.67 -7.97
CA SER A 107 -11.24 0.31 -6.55
C SER A 107 -10.41 1.30 -5.73
N CYS A 108 -9.72 2.24 -6.38
CA CYS A 108 -8.87 3.23 -5.74
C CYS A 108 -9.42 4.62 -6.02
N THR A 109 -9.44 5.47 -5.00
CA THR A 109 -9.86 6.87 -5.14
C THR A 109 -8.65 7.80 -5.09
N THR A 110 -8.77 8.95 -5.73
CA THR A 110 -7.77 10.01 -5.57
C THR A 110 -7.87 10.53 -4.13
N ALA A 111 -6.75 10.56 -3.41
CA ALA A 111 -6.68 11.17 -2.10
C ALA A 111 -6.97 12.66 -2.24
N SER A 112 -8.04 13.14 -1.60
CA SER A 112 -8.28 14.59 -1.52
C SER A 112 -7.14 15.23 -0.72
N PRO A 113 -6.59 16.38 -1.16
CA PRO A 113 -5.68 17.17 -0.34
C PRO A 113 -6.35 17.66 0.94
#